data_AF-A0A2L0LRN7-F1
#
_entry.id   AF-A0A2L0LRN7-F1
#
_cell.length_a   1.000
_cell.length_b   1.000
_cell.length_c   1.000
_cell.angle_alpha   90.00
_cell.angle_beta   90.00
_cell.angle_gamma   90.00
#
_symmetry.space_group_name_H-M   'P 1'
#
loop_
_entity.id
_entity.type
_entity.pdbx_description
1 polymer ?
#
loop_
_entity_poly.entity_id
_entity_poly.type
_entity_poly.pdbx_seq_one_letter_code
_entity_poly.pdbx_strand_id
1 'polypeptide(L)'
;MRAIVPLLLAVSLPLAAAPLHSQFLPPDDLSLRQEAPVSQQLLQVTDYSVVVGTQRQSDQQPIPITSSLQVRLKGKPLSKGSTIGQVLLNFDGEGGKSLKKPVYDDKARTLTLNYPLADYRVIIDLLRNETLYVQFLTYANGHIWADLHTGTVRTR
;
A
#
# COMPACT_ATOMS: atom_id res chain seq x y z
N MET A 1 -46.07 -11.12 -28.84
CA MET A 1 -44.59 -11.09 -28.73
C MET A 1 -44.06 -9.64 -28.77
N ARG A 2 -44.16 -8.80 -27.73
CA ARG A 2 -43.60 -7.42 -27.78
C ARG A 2 -43.23 -6.81 -26.41
N ALA A 3 -42.75 -7.60 -25.45
CA ALA A 3 -42.38 -7.07 -24.12
C ALA A 3 -41.07 -7.61 -23.53
N ILE A 4 -40.18 -8.17 -24.36
CA ILE A 4 -38.90 -8.78 -23.90
C ILE A 4 -37.72 -7.79 -24.03
N VAL A 5 -37.88 -6.69 -24.77
CA VAL A 5 -36.78 -5.78 -25.11
C VAL A 5 -36.26 -4.92 -23.93
N PRO A 6 -37.06 -4.42 -22.96
CA PRO A 6 -36.51 -3.52 -21.94
C PRO A 6 -35.75 -4.26 -20.83
N LEU A 7 -35.96 -5.57 -20.66
CA LEU A 7 -35.27 -6.37 -19.64
C LEU A 7 -33.81 -6.68 -20.02
N LEU A 8 -33.50 -6.74 -21.33
CA LEU A 8 -32.16 -7.02 -21.83
C LEU A 8 -31.20 -5.82 -21.73
N LEU A 9 -31.72 -4.58 -21.65
CA LEU A 9 -30.92 -3.36 -21.49
C LEU A 9 -30.46 -3.10 -20.05
N ALA A 10 -31.08 -3.72 -19.04
CA ALA A 10 -30.65 -3.57 -17.64
C ALA A 10 -29.42 -4.45 -17.29
N VAL A 11 -29.10 -5.45 -18.12
CA VAL A 11 -27.98 -6.38 -17.89
C VAL A 11 -26.69 -5.91 -18.58
N SER A 12 -26.75 -4.91 -19.45
CA SER A 12 -25.60 -4.40 -20.20
C SER A 12 -24.82 -3.28 -19.49
N LEU A 13 -25.14 -2.98 -18.22
CA LEU A 13 -24.29 -2.08 -17.44
C LEU A 13 -22.94 -2.78 -17.25
N PRO A 14 -21.82 -2.17 -17.69
CA PRO A 14 -20.51 -2.75 -17.46
C PRO A 14 -20.31 -2.81 -15.94
N LEU A 15 -20.38 -4.02 -15.39
CA LEU A 15 -19.99 -4.27 -14.02
C LEU A 15 -18.47 -4.10 -13.99
N ALA A 16 -18.02 -2.88 -13.68
CA ALA A 16 -16.61 -2.62 -13.49
C ALA A 16 -16.08 -3.64 -12.46
N ALA A 17 -15.10 -4.43 -12.86
CA ALA A 17 -14.54 -5.45 -11.98
C ALA A 17 -14.03 -4.78 -10.71
N ALA A 18 -14.46 -5.27 -9.55
CA ALA A 18 -13.99 -4.76 -8.27
C ALA A 18 -12.46 -4.93 -8.20
N PRO A 19 -11.72 -3.98 -7.59
CA PRO A 19 -10.29 -4.13 -7.39
C PRO A 19 -9.98 -5.45 -6.68
N LEU A 20 -8.88 -6.09 -7.06
CA LEU A 20 -8.34 -7.22 -6.31
C LEU A 20 -8.19 -6.83 -4.83
N HIS A 21 -8.53 -7.73 -3.91
CA HIS A 21 -8.39 -7.47 -2.47
C HIS A 21 -9.19 -6.23 -1.99
N SER A 22 -10.28 -5.90 -2.68
CA SER A 22 -11.09 -4.71 -2.36
C SER A 22 -11.74 -4.71 -0.97
N GLN A 23 -11.87 -5.87 -0.33
CA GLN A 23 -12.36 -5.99 1.04
C GLN A 23 -11.49 -5.30 2.10
N PHE A 24 -10.24 -4.97 1.78
CA PHE A 24 -9.32 -4.25 2.68
C PHE A 24 -9.33 -2.73 2.47
N LEU A 25 -10.07 -2.23 1.47
CA LEU A 25 -10.21 -0.79 1.31
C LEU A 25 -11.07 -0.22 2.46
N PRO A 26 -10.57 0.78 3.20
CA PRO A 26 -11.39 1.48 4.19
C PRO A 26 -12.50 2.29 3.49
N PRO A 27 -13.50 2.78 4.24
CA PRO A 27 -14.46 3.77 3.73
C PRO A 27 -13.78 5.00 3.09
N ASP A 28 -14.45 5.63 2.11
CA ASP A 28 -13.96 6.87 1.46
C ASP A 28 -14.59 8.11 2.07
N ASP A 29 -14.37 8.35 3.36
CA ASP A 29 -15.10 9.40 4.08
C ASP A 29 -14.86 10.82 3.52
N LEU A 30 -13.74 11.00 2.81
CA LEU A 30 -13.34 12.27 2.20
C LEU A 30 -13.57 12.31 0.68
N SER A 31 -14.23 11.30 0.10
CA SER A 31 -14.48 11.20 -1.35
C SER A 31 -13.23 11.43 -2.20
N LEU A 32 -12.09 10.87 -1.78
CA LEU A 32 -10.81 11.01 -2.47
C LEU A 32 -10.70 10.03 -3.65
N ARG A 33 -11.51 8.96 -3.66
CA ARG A 33 -11.58 7.91 -4.67
C ARG A 33 -12.78 8.21 -5.57
N GLN A 34 -12.71 9.32 -6.29
CA GLN A 34 -13.85 9.87 -7.05
C GLN A 34 -14.31 8.98 -8.22
N GLU A 35 -13.46 8.04 -8.68
CA GLU A 35 -13.76 7.11 -9.77
C GLU A 35 -13.04 5.76 -9.57
N ALA A 36 -13.21 4.83 -10.52
CA ALA A 36 -12.44 3.60 -10.58
C ALA A 36 -10.92 3.90 -10.61
N PRO A 37 -10.10 3.11 -9.93
CA PRO A 37 -8.65 3.31 -9.95
C PRO A 37 -8.11 3.18 -11.37
N VAL A 38 -7.22 4.10 -11.75
CA VAL A 38 -6.52 4.11 -13.04
C VAL A 38 -5.54 2.94 -13.12
N SER A 39 -4.92 2.59 -11.99
CA SER A 39 -4.07 1.43 -11.89
C SER A 39 -4.21 0.75 -10.53
N GLN A 40 -4.05 -0.57 -10.55
CA GLN A 40 -3.99 -1.40 -9.36
C GLN A 40 -2.77 -2.29 -9.40
N GLN A 41 -2.03 -2.28 -8.29
CA GLN A 41 -0.89 -3.16 -8.09
C GLN A 41 -1.06 -3.95 -6.79
N LEU A 42 -0.72 -5.23 -6.85
CA LEU A 42 -0.78 -6.15 -5.72
C LEU A 42 0.50 -6.98 -5.72
N LEU A 43 1.22 -6.96 -4.60
CA LEU A 43 2.48 -7.66 -4.40
C LEU A 43 2.32 -8.61 -3.21
N GLN A 44 2.54 -9.90 -3.41
CA GLN A 44 2.71 -10.84 -2.30
C GLN A 44 4.15 -10.77 -1.83
N VAL A 45 4.37 -10.43 -0.56
CA VAL A 45 5.72 -10.33 0.02
C VAL A 45 6.33 -11.72 0.11
N THR A 46 7.55 -11.87 -0.41
CA THR A 46 8.34 -13.11 -0.33
C THR A 46 9.59 -12.93 0.51
N ASP A 47 10.13 -11.71 0.55
CA ASP A 47 11.39 -11.40 1.22
C ASP A 47 11.34 -10.01 1.83
N TYR A 48 12.02 -9.84 2.97
CA TYR A 48 12.24 -8.51 3.55
C TYR A 48 13.65 -8.35 4.11
N SER A 49 14.12 -7.10 4.14
CA SER A 49 15.32 -6.71 4.88
C SER A 49 15.04 -5.51 5.75
N VAL A 50 15.72 -5.43 6.89
CA VAL A 50 15.59 -4.34 7.85
C VAL A 50 16.91 -3.58 7.89
N VAL A 51 16.83 -2.25 7.83
CA VAL A 51 17.97 -1.35 7.99
C VAL A 51 17.69 -0.44 9.18
N VAL A 52 18.57 -0.53 10.18
CA VAL A 52 18.59 0.36 11.34
C VAL A 52 19.84 1.21 11.23
N GLY A 53 19.67 2.49 10.94
CA GLY A 53 20.75 3.45 10.72
C GLY A 53 20.80 4.49 11.83
N THR A 54 22.01 4.92 12.16
CA THR A 54 22.24 6.12 12.98
C THR A 54 23.23 7.00 12.26
N GLN A 55 22.87 8.25 12.04
CA GLN A 55 23.76 9.22 11.39
C GLN A 55 24.01 10.40 12.32
N ARG A 56 25.30 10.71 12.51
CA ARG A 56 25.75 11.95 13.13
C ARG A 56 25.92 13.00 12.03
N GLN A 57 25.10 14.04 12.05
CA GLN A 57 25.36 15.20 11.19
C GLN A 57 26.46 16.06 11.84
N SER A 58 27.71 15.85 11.42
CA SER A 58 28.84 16.77 11.68
C SER A 58 29.30 16.91 13.14
N ASP A 59 30.34 17.75 13.34
CA ASP A 59 30.91 18.19 14.62
C ASP A 59 30.26 19.49 15.16
N GLN A 60 29.14 19.95 14.57
CA GLN A 60 28.48 21.19 14.96
C GLN A 60 27.43 21.00 16.07
N GLN A 61 27.46 21.91 17.05
CA GLN A 61 26.58 21.91 18.22
C GLN A 61 25.43 22.89 18.04
N PRO A 62 24.19 22.55 18.45
CA PRO A 62 23.76 21.29 19.10
C PRO A 62 23.61 20.13 18.09
N ILE A 63 24.06 18.92 18.46
CA ILE A 63 24.14 17.74 17.57
C ILE A 63 22.76 17.08 17.44
N PRO A 64 22.09 17.14 16.28
CA PRO A 64 20.95 16.28 16.01
C PRO A 64 21.48 14.89 15.63
N ILE A 65 21.23 13.89 16.48
CA ILE A 65 21.39 12.49 16.09
C ILE A 65 20.12 12.09 15.33
N THR A 66 20.25 11.64 14.09
CA THR A 66 19.13 11.07 13.34
C THR A 66 19.24 9.55 13.32
N SER A 67 18.25 8.89 13.91
CA SER A 67 18.04 7.45 13.74
C SER A 67 17.05 7.22 12.61
N SER A 68 17.35 6.29 11.71
CA SER A 68 16.44 5.85 10.66
C SER A 68 16.14 4.36 10.81
N LEU A 69 14.88 4.01 10.59
CA LEU A 69 14.44 2.62 10.55
C LEU A 69 13.68 2.40 9.23
N GLN A 70 14.18 1.48 8.43
CA GLN A 70 13.61 1.15 7.13
C GLN A 70 13.42 -0.35 7.00
N VAL A 71 12.32 -0.75 6.38
CA VAL A 71 12.10 -2.15 5.96
C VAL A 71 11.88 -2.16 4.47
N ARG A 72 12.67 -2.95 3.75
CA ARG A 72 12.50 -3.17 2.33
C ARG A 72 11.80 -4.49 2.11
N LEU A 73 10.71 -4.48 1.36
CA LEU A 73 9.96 -5.66 0.96
C LEU A 73 10.19 -5.94 -0.52
N LYS A 74 10.33 -7.22 -0.85
CA LYS A 74 10.28 -7.75 -2.21
C LYS A 74 9.26 -8.87 -2.26
N GLY A 75 8.78 -9.14 -3.46
CA GLY A 75 7.68 -10.05 -3.61
C GLY A 75 7.37 -10.44 -5.04
N LYS A 76 6.34 -11.27 -5.17
CA LYS A 76 5.76 -11.66 -6.44
C LYS A 76 4.57 -10.77 -6.77
N PRO A 77 4.61 -10.02 -7.89
CA PRO A 77 3.45 -9.26 -8.33
C PRO A 77 2.32 -10.20 -8.74
N LEU A 78 1.09 -9.91 -8.29
CA LEU A 78 -0.11 -10.72 -8.54
C LEU A 78 -1.09 -10.03 -9.50
N SER A 79 -1.04 -8.70 -9.65
CA SER A 79 -1.91 -8.01 -10.60
C SER A 79 -1.35 -8.04 -12.03
N LYS A 80 -2.26 -8.07 -13.01
CA LYS A 80 -1.89 -8.06 -14.42
C LYS A 80 -1.27 -6.70 -14.79
N GLY A 81 -0.06 -6.72 -15.37
CA GLY A 81 0.66 -5.50 -15.73
C GLY A 81 1.32 -4.77 -14.55
N SER A 82 1.44 -5.43 -13.38
CA SER A 82 2.13 -4.85 -12.23
C SER A 82 3.60 -4.54 -12.57
N THR A 83 4.02 -3.31 -12.28
CA THR A 83 5.39 -2.84 -12.52
C THR A 83 6.20 -2.74 -11.23
N ILE A 84 5.58 -2.84 -10.05
CA ILE A 84 6.25 -2.77 -8.76
C ILE A 84 7.32 -3.86 -8.61
N GLY A 85 8.52 -3.46 -8.22
CA GLY A 85 9.65 -4.34 -7.93
C GLY A 85 10.00 -4.41 -6.45
N GLN A 86 9.73 -3.35 -5.68
CA GLN A 86 9.98 -3.32 -4.24
C GLN A 86 9.08 -2.32 -3.51
N VAL A 87 8.93 -2.52 -2.21
CA VAL A 87 8.27 -1.58 -1.30
C VAL A 87 9.28 -1.15 -0.25
N LEU A 88 9.35 0.13 0.04
CA LEU A 88 10.15 0.70 1.12
C LEU A 88 9.22 1.23 2.20
N LEU A 89 9.29 0.66 3.39
CA LEU A 89 8.63 1.17 4.58
C LEU A 89 9.62 2.02 5.34
N ASN A 90 9.28 3.28 5.56
CA ASN A 90 9.99 4.16 6.48
C ASN A 90 9.22 4.23 7.78
N PHE A 91 9.94 4.09 8.89
CA PHE A 91 9.39 4.26 10.22
C PHE A 91 9.94 5.56 10.78
N ASP A 92 9.12 6.61 10.75
CA ASP A 92 9.45 7.93 11.24
C ASP A 92 8.35 8.51 12.14
N GLY A 93 8.73 9.46 12.99
CA GLY A 93 7.82 10.20 13.86
C GLY A 93 7.50 9.56 15.21
N GLU A 94 7.40 10.41 16.23
CA GLU A 94 6.56 10.15 17.41
C GLU A 94 5.09 10.35 16.99
N GLY A 95 4.18 9.50 17.46
CA GLY A 95 2.82 9.29 16.93
C GLY A 95 1.82 10.46 17.03
N GLY A 96 2.18 11.64 16.51
CA GLY A 96 1.37 12.86 16.51
C GLY A 96 1.69 13.87 15.39
N LYS A 97 2.58 13.54 14.44
CA LYS A 97 2.84 14.36 13.23
C LYS A 97 2.24 13.70 11.99
N SER A 98 1.74 14.51 11.06
CA SER A 98 1.20 14.03 9.79
C SER A 98 2.23 13.17 9.04
N LEU A 99 1.88 11.92 8.78
CA LEU A 99 2.71 11.02 7.98
C LEU A 99 2.73 11.49 6.52
N LYS A 100 3.86 11.27 5.86
CA LYS A 100 3.97 11.53 4.42
C LYS A 100 3.08 10.55 3.66
N LYS A 101 2.32 11.06 2.67
CA LYS A 101 1.47 10.26 1.79
C LYS A 101 2.28 9.15 1.08
N PRO A 102 1.64 8.03 0.70
CA PRO A 102 2.25 7.03 -0.18
C PRO A 102 2.77 7.64 -1.48
N VAL A 103 3.92 7.16 -1.96
CA VAL A 103 4.53 7.60 -3.22
C VAL A 103 5.01 6.39 -4.00
N TYR A 104 4.59 6.29 -5.26
CA TYR A 104 5.09 5.29 -6.21
C TYR A 104 6.02 5.95 -7.24
N ASP A 105 7.27 5.52 -7.29
CA ASP A 105 8.23 5.88 -8.34
C ASP A 105 8.21 4.81 -9.42
N ASP A 106 7.67 5.13 -10.60
CA ASP A 106 7.57 4.21 -11.73
C ASP A 106 8.92 3.87 -12.36
N LYS A 107 9.90 4.79 -12.32
CA LYS A 107 11.25 4.55 -12.85
C LYS A 107 12.01 3.57 -11.97
N ALA A 108 11.96 3.80 -10.65
CA ALA A 108 12.57 2.92 -9.67
C ALA A 108 11.71 1.69 -9.34
N ARG A 109 10.47 1.62 -9.84
CA ARG A 109 9.47 0.59 -9.55
C ARG A 109 9.30 0.36 -8.04
N THR A 110 9.30 1.46 -7.29
CA THR A 110 9.38 1.44 -5.83
C THR A 110 8.20 2.18 -5.22
N LEU A 111 7.41 1.49 -4.40
CA LEU A 111 6.41 2.11 -3.54
C LEU A 111 7.05 2.47 -2.20
N THR A 112 6.87 3.71 -1.75
CA THR A 112 7.31 4.17 -0.43
C THR A 112 6.10 4.42 0.47
N LEU A 113 6.10 3.79 1.64
CA LEU A 113 5.09 3.93 2.69
C LEU A 113 5.75 4.44 3.97
N ASN A 114 5.04 5.26 4.73
CA ASN A 114 5.55 5.84 5.96
C ASN A 114 4.60 5.47 7.10
N TYR A 115 5.16 4.87 8.14
CA TYR A 115 4.42 4.41 9.31
C TYR A 115 5.02 5.04 10.58
N PRO A 116 4.22 5.24 11.64
CA PRO A 116 4.74 5.58 12.95
C PRO A 116 5.70 4.50 13.45
N LEU A 117 6.70 4.89 14.26
CA LEU A 117 7.64 3.93 14.84
C LEU A 117 6.95 2.83 15.68
N ALA A 118 5.80 3.13 16.28
CA ALA A 118 5.02 2.18 17.06
C ALA A 118 4.54 0.95 16.24
N ASP A 119 4.31 1.13 14.94
CA ASP A 119 3.77 0.08 14.07
C ASP A 119 4.85 -0.90 13.61
N TYR A 120 6.12 -0.55 13.78
CA TYR A 120 7.25 -1.40 13.35
C TYR A 120 7.16 -2.81 13.93
N ARG A 121 6.89 -2.94 15.23
CA ARG A 121 6.84 -4.26 15.88
C ARG A 121 5.70 -5.12 15.33
N VAL A 122 4.53 -4.51 15.11
CA VAL A 122 3.36 -5.20 14.55
C VAL A 122 3.65 -5.68 13.14
N ILE A 123 4.20 -4.81 12.28
CA ILE A 123 4.51 -5.16 10.89
C ILE A 123 5.56 -6.27 10.81
N ILE A 124 6.62 -6.21 11.62
CA ILE A 124 7.64 -7.27 11.64
C ILE A 124 7.08 -8.59 12.14
N ASP A 125 6.19 -8.57 13.14
CA ASP A 125 5.55 -9.78 13.64
C ASP A 125 4.67 -10.43 12.55
N LEU A 126 3.88 -9.63 11.84
CA LEU A 126 3.10 -10.11 10.70
C LEU A 126 3.99 -10.65 9.57
N LEU A 127 5.11 -9.99 9.24
CA LEU A 127 6.06 -10.47 8.23
C LEU A 127 6.72 -11.81 8.58
N ARG A 128 6.83 -12.13 9.87
CA ARG A 128 7.45 -13.38 10.35
C ARG A 128 6.49 -14.54 10.41
N ASN A 129 5.23 -14.26 10.72
CA ASN A 129 4.25 -15.30 11.05
C ASN A 129 3.18 -15.49 9.98
N GLU A 130 2.96 -14.49 9.12
CA GLU A 130 1.86 -14.48 8.17
C GLU A 130 2.32 -14.17 6.74
N THR A 131 1.48 -14.52 5.77
CA THR A 131 1.66 -14.05 4.39
C THR A 131 1.08 -12.65 4.26
N LEU A 132 1.96 -11.67 4.00
CA LEU A 132 1.57 -10.29 3.76
C LEU A 132 1.48 -9.95 2.27
N TYR A 133 0.54 -9.07 1.99
CA TYR A 133 0.33 -8.46 0.69
C TYR A 133 0.46 -6.95 0.83
N VAL A 134 1.02 -6.34 -0.22
CA VAL A 134 1.03 -4.88 -0.39
C VAL A 134 0.16 -4.56 -1.58
N GLN A 135 -0.87 -3.75 -1.36
CA GLN A 135 -1.71 -3.24 -2.42
C GLN A 135 -1.55 -1.74 -2.52
N PHE A 136 -1.59 -1.22 -3.74
CA PHE A 136 -1.84 0.19 -3.96
C PHE A 136 -2.70 0.44 -5.19
N LEU A 137 -3.48 1.50 -5.10
CA LEU A 137 -4.41 1.98 -6.11
C LEU A 137 -4.06 3.42 -6.44
N THR A 138 -3.90 3.71 -7.72
CA THR A 138 -3.69 5.08 -8.20
C THR A 138 -4.96 5.59 -8.86
N TYR A 139 -5.37 6.79 -8.49
CA TYR A 139 -6.57 7.44 -9.00
C TYR A 139 -6.21 8.58 -9.96
N ALA A 140 -7.15 8.99 -10.81
CA ALA A 140 -6.93 10.02 -11.83
C ALA A 140 -6.57 11.39 -11.24
N ASN A 141 -7.01 11.67 -10.01
CA ASN A 141 -6.66 12.87 -9.26
C ASN A 141 -5.25 12.82 -8.63
N GLY A 142 -4.45 11.78 -8.91
CA GLY A 142 -3.13 11.57 -8.34
C GLY A 142 -3.12 11.09 -6.90
N HIS A 143 -4.28 10.76 -6.32
CA HIS A 143 -4.36 10.09 -5.03
C HIS A 143 -3.81 8.67 -5.17
N ILE A 144 -2.99 8.26 -4.20
CA ILE A 144 -2.52 6.88 -4.07
C ILE A 144 -3.00 6.40 -2.71
N TRP A 145 -3.87 5.40 -2.74
CA TRP A 145 -4.18 4.62 -1.55
C TRP A 145 -3.29 3.38 -1.55
N ALA A 146 -2.70 3.04 -0.41
CA ALA A 146 -1.83 1.89 -0.27
C ALA A 146 -1.90 1.33 1.13
N ASP A 147 -1.72 0.02 1.26
CA ASP A 147 -1.78 -0.68 2.53
C ASP A 147 -0.81 -1.86 2.59
N LEU A 148 -0.71 -2.41 3.81
CA LEU A 148 -0.17 -3.73 4.11
C LEU A 148 -1.28 -4.51 4.80
N HIS A 149 -1.58 -5.70 4.29
CA HIS A 149 -2.59 -6.55 4.90
C HIS A 149 -2.23 -8.03 4.78
N THR A 150 -2.74 -8.84 5.69
CA THR A 150 -2.71 -10.29 5.58
C THR A 150 -3.81 -10.76 4.65
N GLY A 151 -3.70 -11.98 4.13
CA GLY A 151 -4.87 -12.67 3.60
C GLY A 151 -5.91 -12.95 4.70
N THR A 152 -7.06 -13.52 4.31
CA THR A 152 -8.02 -14.03 5.28
C THR A 152 -7.42 -15.23 6.02
N VAL A 153 -7.12 -15.08 7.31
CA VAL A 153 -6.64 -16.16 8.18
C VAL A 153 -7.84 -16.83 8.84
N ARG A 154 -7.91 -18.16 8.78
CA ARG A 154 -8.92 -18.92 9.53
C ARG A 154 -8.45 -19.05 10.98
N THR A 155 -9.25 -18.58 11.93
CA THR A 155 -9.03 -18.86 13.35
C THR A 155 -9.21 -20.35 13.58
N ARG A 156 -8.22 -20.98 14.21
CA ARG A 156 -8.28 -22.40 14.62
C ARG A 156 -8.98 -22.54 15.96
#